data_AF-Q06DI8-F1
#
_entry.id   AF-Q06DI8-F1
#
_cell.length_a   1.000
_cell.length_b   1.000
_cell.length_c   1.000
_cell.angle_alpha   90.00
_cell.angle_beta   90.00
_cell.angle_gamma   90.00
#
_symmetry.space_group_name_H-M   'P 1'
#
loop_
_entity.id
_entity.type
_entity.pdbx_description
1 polymer ?
#
loop_
_entity_poly.entity_id
_entity_poly.type
_entity_poly.pdbx_seq_one_letter_code
_entity_poly.pdbx_strand_id
1 'polypeptide(L)'
;MLKKLLLSVGLVWCLITLGQARKESTVEECEKNIPASLKDRVCELRQYTPVSSDDMDKHMQCILEVVGFVNGNGEVKENELLTLLQRVDSSVAHAANMKKCATEASTVGNAKKANTFYTCFLGTSSSASFKNAVDYNELLKAGKMRLSDPFDMSRVTAMIKEIDDGLCP
;
A
#
# COMPACT_ATOMS: atom_id res chain seq x y z
N MET A 1 9.76 25.91 -45.22
CA MET A 1 9.44 24.55 -44.72
C MET A 1 9.88 24.30 -43.26
N LEU A 2 10.03 25.35 -42.43
CA LEU A 2 10.57 25.21 -41.05
C LEU A 2 9.51 25.24 -39.93
N LYS A 3 8.24 25.50 -40.27
CA LYS A 3 7.14 25.63 -39.29
C LYS A 3 6.42 24.31 -38.96
N LYS A 4 6.69 23.22 -39.70
CA LYS A 4 6.05 21.91 -39.45
C LYS A 4 6.86 20.99 -38.53
N LEU A 5 8.16 21.25 -38.30
CA LEU A 5 8.99 20.41 -37.43
C LEU A 5 8.85 20.73 -35.94
N LEU A 6 8.41 21.94 -35.58
CA LEU A 6 8.28 22.33 -34.16
C LEU A 6 7.03 21.76 -33.50
N LEU A 7 6.01 21.38 -34.27
CA LEU A 7 4.76 20.78 -33.76
C LEU A 7 4.90 19.28 -33.48
N SER A 8 5.87 18.61 -34.09
CA SER A 8 6.07 17.16 -33.91
C SER A 8 6.92 16.82 -32.68
N VAL A 9 7.70 17.76 -32.15
CA VAL A 9 8.53 17.53 -30.95
C VAL A 9 7.74 17.79 -29.66
N GLY A 10 6.75 18.67 -29.68
CA GLY A 10 5.87 18.92 -28.52
C GLY A 10 4.88 17.81 -28.22
N LEU A 11 4.47 17.04 -29.24
CA LEU A 11 3.48 15.94 -29.09
C LEU A 11 4.11 14.62 -28.61
N VAL A 12 5.41 14.43 -28.79
CA VAL A 12 6.11 13.21 -28.35
C VAL A 12 6.50 13.27 -26.87
N TRP A 13 6.56 14.47 -26.27
CA TRP A 13 6.93 14.60 -24.85
C TRP A 13 5.77 14.40 -23.87
N CYS A 14 4.52 14.50 -24.32
CA CYS A 14 3.34 14.20 -23.49
C CYS A 14 3.09 12.69 -23.28
N LEU A 15 3.77 11.80 -24.00
CA LEU A 15 3.55 10.35 -23.90
C LEU A 15 4.47 9.65 -22.88
N ILE A 16 5.40 10.38 -22.25
CA ILE A 16 6.19 9.85 -21.11
C ILE A 16 5.48 10.19 -19.80
N THR A 17 4.23 9.74 -19.65
CA THR A 17 3.54 9.72 -18.35
C THR A 17 3.01 8.33 -17.98
N LEU A 18 3.24 7.33 -18.83
CA LEU A 18 2.85 5.95 -18.56
C LEU A 18 3.99 5.23 -17.84
N GLY A 19 3.97 5.32 -16.52
CA GLY A 19 4.81 4.53 -15.62
C GLY A 19 6.04 5.26 -15.09
N GLN A 20 5.87 6.42 -14.45
CA GLN A 20 6.87 6.79 -13.45
C GLN A 20 6.75 5.79 -12.31
N ALA A 21 7.75 4.91 -12.16
CA ALA A 21 7.95 4.18 -10.92
C ALA A 21 7.87 5.18 -9.77
N ARG A 22 7.01 4.92 -8.79
CA ARG A 22 6.86 5.78 -7.61
C ARG A 22 8.22 5.96 -6.93
N LYS A 23 8.50 7.17 -6.47
CA LYS A 23 9.79 7.51 -5.84
C LYS A 23 9.82 7.11 -4.37
N GLU A 24 8.65 6.99 -3.77
CA GLU A 24 8.47 6.64 -2.37
C GLU A 24 8.95 5.22 -2.09
N SER A 25 9.73 5.08 -1.02
CA SER A 25 10.36 3.85 -0.57
C SER A 25 9.89 3.44 0.83
N THR A 26 9.20 4.33 1.54
CA THR A 26 8.65 4.13 2.89
C THR A 26 7.21 4.65 3.01
N VAL A 27 6.45 4.13 3.98
CA VAL A 27 5.08 4.58 4.28
C VAL A 27 5.08 6.07 4.66
N GLU A 28 6.06 6.50 5.45
CA GLU A 28 6.24 7.90 5.83
C GLU A 28 6.39 8.82 4.60
N GLU A 29 7.11 8.39 3.55
CA GLU A 29 7.21 9.15 2.30
C GLU A 29 5.89 9.19 1.52
N CYS A 30 5.12 8.10 1.53
CA CYS A 30 3.77 8.08 0.96
C CYS A 30 2.82 9.04 1.69
N GLU A 31 2.91 9.13 3.02
CA GLU A 31 2.09 10.00 3.86
C GLU A 31 2.51 11.47 3.77
N LYS A 32 3.81 11.77 3.69
CA LYS A 32 4.32 13.13 3.42
C LYS A 32 3.80 13.70 2.10
N ASN A 33 3.60 12.83 1.11
CA ASN A 33 3.08 13.18 -0.22
C ASN A 33 1.58 12.88 -0.38
N ILE A 34 0.85 12.66 0.72
CA ILE A 34 -0.57 12.33 0.67
C ILE A 34 -1.39 13.47 0.02
N PRO A 35 -2.42 13.15 -0.79
CA PRO A 35 -3.29 14.17 -1.37
C PRO A 35 -3.89 15.10 -0.31
N ALA A 36 -4.08 16.38 -0.67
CA ALA A 36 -4.56 17.41 0.25
C ALA A 36 -5.91 17.06 0.91
N SER A 37 -6.80 16.35 0.19
CA SER A 37 -8.09 15.88 0.68
C SER A 37 -8.01 14.87 1.85
N LEU A 38 -6.83 14.26 2.06
CA LEU A 38 -6.59 13.24 3.07
C LEU A 38 -5.60 13.70 4.16
N LYS A 39 -4.95 14.87 4.02
CA LYS A 39 -3.92 15.34 4.96
C LYS A 39 -4.41 15.42 6.39
N ASP A 40 -5.60 15.97 6.60
CA ASP A 40 -6.19 16.12 7.93
C ASP A 40 -6.81 14.81 8.47
N ARG A 41 -6.68 13.71 7.70
CA ARG A 41 -7.24 12.39 8.02
C ARG A 41 -6.18 11.33 8.25
N VAL A 42 -4.89 11.66 8.17
CA VAL A 42 -3.79 10.68 8.31
C VAL A 42 -3.97 9.81 9.57
N CYS A 43 -4.38 10.40 10.69
CA CYS A 43 -4.60 9.67 11.93
C CYS A 43 -5.76 8.67 11.86
N GLU A 44 -6.84 9.03 11.19
CA GLU A 44 -7.95 8.12 10.91
C GLU A 44 -7.51 6.97 9.98
N LEU A 45 -6.66 7.27 8.99
CA LEU A 45 -6.15 6.30 8.03
C LEU A 45 -5.17 5.30 8.66
N ARG A 46 -4.30 5.75 9.58
CA ARG A 46 -3.40 4.86 10.35
C ARG A 46 -4.15 3.93 11.30
N GLN A 47 -5.43 4.20 11.58
CA GLN A 47 -6.33 3.25 12.27
C GLN A 47 -7.04 2.27 11.32
N TYR A 48 -6.58 2.18 10.08
CA TYR A 48 -7.11 1.27 9.05
C TYR A 48 -8.57 1.51 8.67
N THR A 49 -9.00 2.78 8.64
CA THR A 49 -10.37 3.13 8.24
C THR A 49 -10.51 3.03 6.72
N PRO A 50 -11.43 2.20 6.18
CA PRO A 50 -11.62 2.11 4.73
C PRO A 50 -12.23 3.40 4.18
N VAL A 51 -11.66 3.94 3.11
CA VAL A 51 -12.14 5.15 2.44
C VAL A 51 -12.22 4.91 0.94
N SER A 52 -13.37 5.20 0.34
CA SER A 52 -13.56 5.12 -1.11
C SER A 52 -13.45 6.52 -1.72
N SER A 53 -12.31 6.80 -2.35
CA SER A 53 -12.08 8.03 -3.13
C SER A 53 -10.88 7.83 -4.05
N ASP A 54 -10.81 8.59 -5.15
CA ASP A 54 -9.68 8.51 -6.10
C ASP A 54 -8.34 8.90 -5.44
N ASP A 55 -8.37 9.75 -4.41
CA ASP A 55 -7.16 10.10 -3.66
C ASP A 55 -6.75 8.99 -2.70
N MET A 56 -7.71 8.27 -2.10
CA MET A 56 -7.41 7.07 -1.32
C MET A 56 -6.89 5.93 -2.21
N ASP A 57 -7.42 5.80 -3.42
CA ASP A 57 -6.94 4.84 -4.41
C ASP A 57 -5.44 5.05 -4.70
N LYS A 58 -5.02 6.30 -4.93
CA LYS A 58 -3.60 6.66 -5.11
C LYS A 58 -2.77 6.42 -3.85
N HIS A 59 -3.31 6.76 -2.67
CA HIS A 59 -2.59 6.62 -1.41
C HIS A 59 -2.37 5.13 -1.08
N MET A 60 -3.40 4.29 -1.17
CA MET A 60 -3.28 2.85 -0.92
C MET A 60 -2.42 2.13 -1.94
N GLN A 61 -2.42 2.57 -3.20
CA GLN A 61 -1.43 2.08 -4.16
C GLN A 61 0.01 2.40 -3.68
N CYS A 62 0.26 3.57 -3.10
CA CYS A 62 1.58 3.91 -2.53
C CYS A 62 1.96 2.94 -1.40
N ILE A 63 1.08 2.85 -0.40
CA ILE A 63 1.31 2.12 0.84
C ILE A 63 1.53 0.64 0.52
N LEU A 64 0.60 0.02 -0.21
CA LEU A 64 0.66 -1.40 -0.52
C LEU A 64 1.83 -1.77 -1.44
N GLU A 65 2.28 -0.85 -2.30
CA GLU A 65 3.44 -1.09 -3.16
C GLU A 65 4.75 -1.01 -2.36
N VAL A 66 4.89 0.00 -1.49
CA VAL A 66 6.04 0.17 -0.60
C VAL A 66 6.20 -1.01 0.36
N VAL A 67 5.12 -1.39 1.04
CA VAL A 67 5.11 -2.59 1.90
C VAL A 67 5.17 -3.87 1.06
N GLY A 68 5.17 -3.79 -0.27
CA GLY A 68 5.46 -4.92 -1.15
C GLY A 68 4.32 -5.93 -1.29
N PHE A 69 3.08 -5.53 -1.03
CA PHE A 69 1.89 -6.38 -1.15
C PHE A 69 1.24 -6.27 -2.51
N VAL A 70 1.47 -5.19 -3.24
CA VAL A 70 1.07 -5.06 -4.65
C VAL A 70 2.27 -4.68 -5.53
N ASN A 71 2.10 -4.79 -6.84
CA ASN A 71 3.01 -4.22 -7.84
C ASN A 71 2.50 -2.84 -8.32
N GLY A 72 3.25 -2.20 -9.23
CA GLY A 72 2.89 -0.87 -9.76
C GLY A 72 1.59 -0.79 -10.55
N ASN A 73 0.96 -1.92 -10.89
CA ASN A 73 -0.37 -1.99 -11.51
C ASN A 73 -1.48 -2.28 -10.48
N GLY A 74 -1.13 -2.38 -9.19
CA GLY A 74 -2.05 -2.72 -8.10
C GLY A 74 -2.39 -4.20 -8.00
N GLU A 75 -1.71 -5.08 -8.75
CA GLU A 75 -1.90 -6.52 -8.63
C GLU A 75 -1.24 -7.04 -7.36
N VAL A 76 -1.94 -7.93 -6.66
CA VAL A 76 -1.49 -8.51 -5.39
C VAL A 76 -0.30 -9.45 -5.62
N LYS A 77 0.72 -9.30 -4.79
CA LYS A 77 1.86 -10.21 -4.67
C LYS A 77 1.50 -11.33 -3.69
N GLU A 78 0.69 -12.27 -4.16
CA GLU A 78 0.00 -13.24 -3.30
C GLU A 78 0.96 -14.07 -2.43
N ASN A 79 2.08 -14.53 -2.97
CA ASN A 79 3.04 -15.36 -2.24
C ASN A 79 3.73 -14.58 -1.11
N GLU A 80 4.16 -13.36 -1.41
CA GLU A 80 4.82 -12.46 -0.48
C GLU A 80 3.89 -12.12 0.69
N LEU A 81 2.66 -11.74 0.39
CA LEU A 81 1.68 -11.41 1.41
C LEU A 81 1.24 -12.64 2.20
N LEU A 82 0.96 -13.77 1.55
CA LEU A 82 0.55 -15.00 2.24
C LEU A 82 1.62 -15.48 3.24
N THR A 83 2.89 -15.42 2.85
CA THR A 83 4.03 -15.79 3.73
C THR A 83 4.07 -14.90 4.98
N LEU A 84 3.84 -13.60 4.83
CA LEU A 84 3.83 -12.67 5.95
C LEU A 84 2.61 -12.87 6.85
N LEU A 85 1.43 -13.07 6.27
CA LEU A 85 0.22 -13.37 7.04
C LEU A 85 0.41 -14.63 7.88
N GLN A 86 0.94 -15.71 7.29
CA GLN A 86 1.23 -16.96 8.01
C GLN A 86 2.30 -16.80 9.09
N ARG A 87 3.26 -15.89 8.90
CA ARG A 87 4.25 -15.56 9.94
C ARG A 87 3.61 -14.83 11.12
N VAL A 88 2.67 -13.93 10.84
CA VAL A 88 1.95 -13.16 11.86
C VAL A 88 0.96 -14.05 12.63
N ASP A 89 0.19 -14.85 11.91
CA ASP A 89 -0.79 -15.76 12.49
C ASP A 89 -1.03 -16.96 11.55
N SER A 90 -0.49 -18.12 11.90
CA SER A 90 -0.68 -19.33 11.10
C SER A 90 -2.02 -20.03 11.33
N SER A 91 -2.84 -19.57 12.28
CA SER A 91 -4.10 -20.23 12.64
C SER A 91 -5.26 -19.91 11.70
N VAL A 92 -5.14 -18.82 10.93
CA VAL A 92 -6.19 -18.33 10.02
C VAL A 92 -5.95 -18.83 8.59
N ALA A 93 -7.03 -19.25 7.93
CA ALA A 93 -7.02 -19.71 6.54
C ALA A 93 -6.90 -18.55 5.53
N HIS A 94 -5.77 -17.86 5.53
CA HIS A 94 -5.54 -16.63 4.76
C HIS A 94 -5.71 -16.76 3.25
N ALA A 95 -5.36 -17.91 2.66
CA ALA A 95 -5.37 -18.13 1.22
C ALA A 95 -6.76 -17.96 0.58
N ALA A 96 -7.83 -18.37 1.28
CA ALA A 96 -9.19 -18.22 0.78
C ALA A 96 -9.62 -16.74 0.72
N ASN A 97 -9.29 -15.99 1.77
CA ASN A 97 -9.54 -14.53 1.83
C ASN A 97 -8.70 -13.79 0.78
N MET A 98 -7.44 -14.20 0.59
CA MET A 98 -6.54 -13.68 -0.45
C MET A 98 -7.15 -13.80 -1.83
N LYS A 99 -7.51 -15.03 -2.20
CA LYS A 99 -8.08 -15.32 -3.51
C LYS A 99 -9.37 -14.54 -3.75
N LYS A 100 -10.25 -14.46 -2.75
CA LYS A 100 -11.49 -13.67 -2.83
C LYS A 100 -11.19 -12.20 -3.14
N CYS A 101 -10.35 -11.55 -2.34
CA CYS A 101 -10.10 -10.12 -2.49
C CYS A 101 -9.23 -9.77 -3.69
N ALA A 102 -8.29 -10.63 -4.08
CA ALA A 102 -7.54 -10.48 -5.32
C ALA A 102 -8.47 -10.59 -6.55
N THR A 103 -9.43 -11.54 -6.53
CA THR A 103 -10.44 -11.67 -7.57
C THR A 103 -11.30 -10.41 -7.64
N GLU A 104 -11.78 -9.89 -6.52
CA GLU A 104 -12.58 -8.66 -6.47
C GLU A 104 -11.80 -7.46 -7.05
N ALA A 105 -10.55 -7.27 -6.62
CA ALA A 105 -9.69 -6.23 -7.15
C ALA A 105 -9.43 -6.38 -8.67
N SER A 106 -9.31 -7.60 -9.19
CA SER A 106 -9.08 -7.83 -10.62
C SER A 106 -10.23 -7.33 -11.52
N THR A 107 -11.42 -7.11 -10.95
CA THR A 107 -12.60 -6.62 -11.69
C THR A 107 -12.62 -5.11 -11.90
N VAL A 108 -11.73 -4.36 -11.22
CA VAL A 108 -11.66 -2.90 -11.33
C VAL A 108 -10.42 -2.45 -12.12
N GLY A 109 -10.41 -1.19 -12.57
CA GLY A 109 -9.25 -0.61 -13.26
C GLY A 109 -8.03 -0.54 -12.35
N ASN A 110 -6.82 -0.63 -12.94
CA ASN A 110 -5.53 -0.70 -12.22
C ASN A 110 -5.39 0.35 -11.10
N ALA A 111 -5.84 1.58 -11.35
CA ALA A 111 -5.78 2.67 -10.37
C ALA A 111 -6.53 2.37 -9.06
N LYS A 112 -7.51 1.46 -9.06
CA LYS A 112 -8.38 1.14 -7.92
C LYS A 112 -8.07 -0.19 -7.25
N LYS A 113 -7.22 -1.02 -7.86
CA LYS A 113 -6.99 -2.41 -7.43
C LYS A 113 -6.47 -2.50 -6.00
N ALA A 114 -5.45 -1.72 -5.67
CA ALA A 114 -4.85 -1.72 -4.34
C ALA A 114 -5.86 -1.38 -3.23
N ASN A 115 -6.63 -0.30 -3.40
CA ASN A 115 -7.62 0.10 -2.39
C ASN A 115 -8.83 -0.86 -2.34
N THR A 116 -9.24 -1.43 -3.47
CA THR A 116 -10.28 -2.46 -3.52
C THR A 116 -9.85 -3.71 -2.77
N PHE A 117 -8.62 -4.18 -3.01
CA PHE A 117 -8.03 -5.30 -2.28
C PHE A 117 -7.95 -5.00 -0.78
N TYR A 118 -7.37 -3.86 -0.41
CA TYR A 118 -7.26 -3.38 0.98
C TYR A 118 -8.60 -3.41 1.71
N THR A 119 -9.61 -2.76 1.11
CA THR A 119 -10.95 -2.64 1.69
C THR A 119 -11.62 -4.01 1.84
N CYS A 120 -11.55 -4.85 0.80
CA CYS A 120 -12.06 -6.21 0.89
C CYS A 120 -11.39 -7.00 2.02
N PHE A 121 -10.06 -6.94 2.12
CA PHE A 121 -9.28 -7.78 3.04
C PHE A 121 -9.55 -7.40 4.50
N LEU A 122 -9.74 -6.11 4.78
CA LEU A 122 -10.17 -5.60 6.09
C LEU A 122 -11.54 -6.11 6.53
N GLY A 123 -12.40 -6.51 5.59
CA GLY A 123 -13.70 -7.13 5.85
C GLY A 123 -13.68 -8.64 6.05
N THR A 124 -12.50 -9.27 6.11
CA THR A 124 -12.35 -10.73 6.25
C THR A 124 -11.87 -11.14 7.65
N SER A 125 -11.87 -12.45 7.92
CA SER A 125 -11.25 -13.02 9.12
C SER A 125 -9.73 -12.82 9.18
N SER A 126 -9.07 -12.45 8.07
CA SER A 126 -7.64 -12.14 8.04
C SER A 126 -7.32 -10.69 8.44
N SER A 127 -8.32 -9.86 8.76
CA SER A 127 -8.15 -8.41 8.96
C SER A 127 -7.09 -8.07 10.01
N ALA A 128 -7.11 -8.70 11.18
CA ALA A 128 -6.11 -8.46 12.23
C ALA A 128 -4.69 -8.82 11.76
N SER A 129 -4.51 -10.00 11.16
CA SER A 129 -3.21 -10.44 10.64
C SER A 129 -2.71 -9.55 9.49
N PHE A 130 -3.63 -8.98 8.70
CA PHE A 130 -3.29 -8.04 7.64
C PHE A 130 -2.73 -6.73 8.17
N LYS A 131 -3.39 -6.12 9.16
CA LYS A 131 -2.92 -4.89 9.80
C LYS A 131 -1.52 -5.10 10.38
N ASN A 132 -1.36 -6.17 11.15
CA ASN A 132 -0.07 -6.58 11.71
C ASN A 132 1.01 -6.83 10.64
N ALA A 133 0.64 -7.40 9.48
CA ALA A 133 1.56 -7.62 8.38
C ALA A 133 1.97 -6.30 7.70
N VAL A 134 1.03 -5.36 7.49
CA VAL A 134 1.34 -4.02 6.97
C VAL A 134 2.29 -3.30 7.92
N ASP A 135 1.95 -3.23 9.22
CA ASP A 135 2.76 -2.64 10.28
C ASP A 135 4.18 -3.23 10.34
N TYR A 136 4.28 -4.56 10.34
CA TYR A 136 5.57 -5.23 10.38
C TYR A 136 6.40 -4.91 9.12
N ASN A 137 5.80 -4.93 7.94
CA ASN A 137 6.53 -4.61 6.72
C ASN A 137 6.86 -3.12 6.58
N GLU A 138 6.07 -2.20 7.14
CA GLU A 138 6.44 -0.79 7.26
C GLU A 138 7.77 -0.65 8.00
N LEU A 139 7.91 -1.32 9.16
CA LEU A 139 9.14 -1.30 9.95
C LEU A 139 10.32 -1.94 9.22
N LEU A 140 10.09 -3.03 8.49
CA LEU A 140 11.13 -3.69 7.68
C LEU A 140 11.61 -2.78 6.54
N LYS A 141 10.69 -2.12 5.83
CA LYS A 141 11.01 -1.21 4.71
C LYS A 141 11.69 0.06 5.18
N ALA A 142 11.33 0.55 6.36
CA ALA A 142 12.01 1.66 7.02
C ALA A 142 13.36 1.27 7.65
N GLY A 143 13.77 -0.01 7.58
CA GLY A 143 15.02 -0.50 8.19
C GLY A 143 15.02 -0.49 9.73
N LYS A 144 13.86 -0.31 10.36
CA LYS A 144 13.68 -0.30 11.82
C LYS A 144 13.65 -1.71 12.41
N MET A 145 13.39 -2.72 11.59
CA MET A 145 13.48 -4.15 11.93
C MET A 145 14.15 -4.94 10.81
N ARG A 146 14.58 -6.17 11.09
CA ARG A 146 15.10 -7.11 10.08
C ARG A 146 14.28 -8.39 10.04
N LEU A 147 14.16 -8.98 8.86
CA LEU A 147 13.46 -10.28 8.68
C LEU A 147 14.11 -11.44 9.45
N SER A 148 15.40 -11.30 9.78
CA SER A 148 16.18 -12.23 10.60
C SER A 148 15.88 -12.13 12.10
N ASP A 149 15.28 -11.02 12.55
CA ASP A 149 14.91 -10.84 13.94
C ASP A 149 13.74 -11.79 14.26
N PRO A 150 13.68 -12.35 15.48
CA PRO A 150 12.48 -13.06 15.93
C PRO A 150 11.25 -12.17 15.78
N PHE A 151 10.17 -12.74 15.22
CA PHE A 151 8.91 -12.04 15.13
C PHE A 151 8.31 -11.88 16.53
N ASP A 152 8.02 -10.62 16.90
CA ASP A 152 7.37 -10.25 18.16
C ASP A 152 6.37 -9.13 17.89
N MET A 153 5.09 -9.47 17.96
CA MET A 153 4.02 -8.52 17.68
C MET A 153 3.97 -7.38 18.71
N SER A 154 4.35 -7.62 19.96
CA SER A 154 4.35 -6.58 21.00
C SER A 154 5.37 -5.49 20.66
N ARG A 155 6.54 -5.89 20.15
CA ARG A 155 7.57 -4.97 19.67
C ARG A 155 7.11 -4.20 18.43
N VAL A 156 6.47 -4.86 17.46
CA VAL A 156 5.91 -4.20 16.27
C VAL A 156 4.91 -3.12 16.69
N THR A 157 3.92 -3.48 17.53
CA THR A 157 2.89 -2.53 18.01
C THR A 157 3.50 -1.34 18.74
N ALA A 158 4.50 -1.55 19.61
CA ALA A 158 5.15 -0.45 20.33
C ALA A 158 5.85 0.53 19.37
N MET A 159 6.55 0.01 18.36
CA MET A 159 7.29 0.83 17.39
C MET A 159 6.37 1.57 16.41
N ILE A 160 5.27 0.94 15.98
CA ILE A 160 4.24 1.62 15.18
C ILE A 160 3.58 2.71 16.00
N LYS A 161 3.23 2.44 17.27
CA LYS A 161 2.68 3.47 18.14
C LYS A 161 3.59 4.69 18.26
N GLU A 162 4.90 4.51 18.37
CA GLU A 162 5.85 5.63 18.40
C GLU A 162 5.83 6.46 17.10
N ILE A 163 5.67 5.79 15.94
CA ILE A 163 5.51 6.48 14.65
C ILE A 163 4.18 7.23 14.61
N ASP A 164 3.08 6.57 14.98
CA ASP A 164 1.74 7.14 15.01
C ASP A 164 1.68 8.37 15.92
N ASP A 165 2.20 8.28 17.15
CA ASP A 165 2.23 9.38 18.12
C ASP A 165 3.05 10.59 17.59
N GLY A 166 4.04 10.35 16.73
CA GLY A 166 4.81 11.41 16.07
C GLY A 166 4.10 12.09 14.89
N LEU A 167 3.15 11.39 14.25
CA LEU A 167 2.35 11.88 13.14
C LEU A 167 1.00 12.46 13.59
N CYS A 168 0.49 11.97 14.71
CA CYS A 168 -0.85 12.19 15.25
C CYS A 168 -0.80 12.65 16.72
N PRO A 169 -0.28 13.86 16.98
CA PRO A 169 -0.20 14.42 18.33
C PRO A 169 -1.58 14.81 18.90
#